data_AF-H3AGM6-F1
#
_entry.id   AF-H3AGM6-F1
#
_cell.length_a   1.000
_cell.length_b   1.000
_cell.length_c   1.000
_cell.angle_alpha   90.00
_cell.angle_beta   90.00
_cell.angle_gamma   90.00
#
_symmetry.space_group_name_H-M   'P 1'
#
loop_
_entity.id
_entity.type
_entity.pdbx_description
1 polymer ?
#
loop_
_entity_poly.entity_id
_entity_poly.type
_entity_poly.pdbx_seq_one_letter_code
_entity_poly.pdbx_strand_id
1 'polypeptide(L)'
;LLVTEAGFGADIGMEKFYNIKCRTSGLRPSAVVLVATIRALKMHGGGPNVTAGAPLPKEYIEEGGENLNLVAAGCCNLQKQIQIAQLFGVPVVVAVNVFSVDV
;
A
#
# COMPACT_ATOMS: atom_id res chain seq x y z
N LEU A 1 -10.03 9.82 18.68
CA LEU A 1 -9.61 9.00 17.53
C LEU A 1 -8.24 8.41 17.88
N LEU A 2 -8.09 7.08 17.88
CA LEU A 2 -6.79 6.43 18.05
C LEU A 2 -6.34 5.91 16.68
N VAL A 3 -5.13 6.27 16.26
CA VAL A 3 -4.51 5.77 15.03
C VAL A 3 -3.30 4.94 15.43
N THR A 4 -3.18 3.75 14.85
CA THR A 4 -2.06 2.84 15.06
C THR A 4 -1.76 2.14 13.73
N GLU A 5 -0.55 1.63 13.59
CA GLU A 5 -0.10 0.91 12.39
C GLU A 5 0.37 -0.51 12.71
N ALA A 6 0.55 -1.30 11.67
CA ALA A 6 1.24 -2.58 11.69
C ALA A 6 2.28 -2.59 10.58
N GLY A 7 3.46 -3.16 10.85
CA GLY A 7 4.54 -3.23 9.85
C GLY A 7 4.20 -4.20 8.71
N PHE A 8 4.80 -3.97 7.53
CA PHE A 8 4.54 -4.68 6.27
C PHE A 8 3.14 -4.43 5.67
N GLY A 9 2.79 -5.15 4.59
CA GLY A 9 1.49 -5.05 3.93
C GLY A 9 0.35 -5.67 4.74
N ALA A 10 -0.88 -5.57 4.23
CA ALA A 10 -2.05 -6.11 4.91
C ALA A 10 -2.05 -7.66 4.97
N ASP A 11 -1.37 -8.30 4.04
CA ASP A 11 -1.11 -9.73 3.98
C ASP A 11 -0.31 -10.27 5.17
N ILE A 12 0.50 -9.44 5.84
CA ILE A 12 1.32 -9.86 6.99
C ILE A 12 0.99 -9.02 8.24
N GLY A 13 1.14 -7.70 8.14
CA GLY A 13 1.00 -6.77 9.26
C GLY A 13 -0.43 -6.72 9.78
N MET A 14 -1.37 -6.44 8.88
CA MET A 14 -2.78 -6.35 9.23
C MET A 14 -3.34 -7.71 9.66
N GLU A 15 -2.97 -8.80 8.95
CA GLU A 15 -3.36 -10.17 9.32
C GLU A 15 -2.97 -10.48 10.78
N LYS A 16 -1.71 -10.24 11.15
CA LYS A 16 -1.24 -10.42 12.53
C LYS A 16 -1.92 -9.47 13.52
N PHE A 17 -2.14 -8.22 13.12
CA PHE A 17 -2.82 -7.24 13.96
C PHE A 17 -4.23 -7.72 14.32
N TYR A 18 -5.01 -8.21 13.36
CA TYR A 18 -6.36 -8.73 13.64
C TYR A 18 -6.33 -10.08 14.35
N ASN A 19 -5.58 -11.05 13.83
CA ASN A 19 -5.64 -12.43 14.30
C ASN A 19 -4.89 -12.68 15.61
N ILE A 20 -3.95 -11.81 15.99
CA ILE A 20 -3.19 -11.91 17.24
C ILE A 20 -3.54 -10.75 18.17
N LYS A 21 -3.26 -9.50 17.78
CA LYS A 21 -3.40 -8.36 18.69
C LYS A 21 -4.85 -8.09 19.06
N CYS A 22 -5.74 -7.93 18.09
CA CYS A 22 -7.17 -7.69 18.34
C CYS A 22 -7.82 -8.90 19.01
N ARG A 23 -7.52 -10.13 18.55
CA ARG A 23 -8.04 -11.35 19.18
C ARG A 23 -7.69 -11.47 20.66
N THR A 24 -6.44 -11.21 21.03
CA THR A 24 -5.97 -11.33 22.42
C THR A 24 -6.38 -10.14 23.30
N SER A 25 -6.48 -8.94 22.73
CA SER A 25 -6.82 -7.72 23.50
C SER A 25 -8.32 -7.41 23.57
N GLY A 26 -9.13 -8.00 22.69
CA GLY A 26 -10.55 -7.64 22.52
C GLY A 26 -10.78 -6.32 21.75
N LEU A 27 -9.72 -5.67 21.26
CA LEU A 27 -9.84 -4.43 20.49
C LEU A 27 -10.52 -4.67 19.14
N ARG A 28 -11.39 -3.75 18.74
CA ARG A 28 -12.17 -3.79 17.50
C ARG A 28 -11.93 -2.51 16.70
N PRO A 29 -11.05 -2.53 15.69
CA PRO A 29 -10.82 -1.34 14.87
C PRO A 29 -12.09 -0.97 14.09
N SER A 30 -12.33 0.32 13.91
CA SER A 30 -13.54 0.83 13.24
C SER A 30 -13.35 1.07 11.74
N ALA A 31 -12.10 1.18 11.28
CA ALA A 31 -11.73 1.38 9.89
C ALA A 31 -10.28 0.95 9.66
N VAL A 32 -9.93 0.73 8.39
CA VAL A 32 -8.56 0.45 7.94
C VAL A 32 -8.18 1.49 6.90
N VAL A 33 -6.98 2.04 7.04
CA VAL A 33 -6.36 2.90 6.03
C VAL A 33 -5.22 2.12 5.38
N LEU A 34 -5.34 1.86 4.07
CA LEU A 34 -4.27 1.27 3.27
C LEU A 34 -3.50 2.38 2.56
N VAL A 35 -2.23 2.53 2.90
CA VAL A 35 -1.37 3.54 2.29
C VAL A 35 -0.78 3.01 0.98
N ALA A 36 -0.86 3.80 -0.08
CA ALA A 36 -0.28 3.51 -1.39
C ALA A 36 0.46 4.74 -1.94
N THR A 37 1.40 4.52 -2.87
CA THR A 37 2.10 5.59 -3.59
C THR A 37 2.11 5.24 -5.08
N ILE A 38 2.15 6.25 -5.95
CA ILE A 38 2.24 6.02 -7.40
C ILE A 38 3.49 5.21 -7.75
N ARG A 39 4.62 5.50 -7.10
CA ARG A 39 5.88 4.76 -7.32
C ARG A 39 5.80 3.29 -6.94
N ALA A 40 5.18 2.97 -5.79
CA ALA A 40 4.99 1.58 -5.39
C ALA A 40 4.10 0.83 -6.39
N LEU A 41 3.05 1.48 -6.89
CA LEU A 41 2.22 0.91 -7.96
C LEU A 41 3.06 0.67 -9.22
N LYS A 42 3.83 1.64 -9.69
CA LYS A 42 4.72 1.46 -10.85
C LYS A 42 5.70 0.30 -10.65
N MET A 43 6.27 0.14 -9.46
CA MET A 43 7.19 -0.96 -9.13
C MET A 43 6.49 -2.32 -9.19
N HIS A 44 5.30 -2.43 -8.58
CA HIS A 44 4.49 -3.64 -8.66
C HIS A 44 3.97 -3.94 -10.07
N GLY A 45 3.92 -2.93 -10.95
CA GLY A 45 3.57 -3.07 -12.36
C GLY A 45 4.71 -3.54 -13.27
N GLY A 46 5.90 -3.84 -12.72
CA GLY A 46 7.07 -4.26 -13.49
C GLY A 46 8.07 -3.15 -13.79
N GLY A 47 7.97 -2.01 -13.09
CA GLY A 47 9.00 -0.96 -13.14
C GLY A 47 10.36 -1.47 -12.61
N PRO A 48 11.46 -0.74 -12.89
CA PRO A 48 12.80 -1.18 -12.50
C PRO A 48 12.94 -1.35 -10.97
N ASN A 49 13.77 -2.29 -10.53
CA ASN A 49 13.96 -2.55 -9.10
C ASN A 49 14.45 -1.32 -8.36
N VAL A 50 13.81 -1.03 -7.22
CA VAL A 50 14.24 0.02 -6.29
C VAL A 50 15.18 -0.61 -5.26
N THR A 51 16.42 -0.10 -5.19
CA THR A 51 17.41 -0.56 -4.21
C THR A 51 17.61 0.52 -3.16
N ALA A 52 17.57 0.12 -1.88
CA ALA A 52 17.78 1.04 -0.78
C ALA A 52 19.16 1.72 -0.86
N GLY A 53 19.17 3.05 -0.74
CA GLY A 53 20.39 3.85 -0.83
C GLY A 53 20.85 4.20 -2.25
N ALA A 54 20.24 3.63 -3.29
CA ALA A 54 20.48 4.02 -4.67
C ALA A 54 19.50 5.13 -5.12
N PRO A 55 19.89 5.99 -6.08
CA PRO A 55 18.95 6.90 -6.74
C PRO A 55 17.78 6.13 -7.36
N LEU A 56 16.59 6.74 -7.34
CA LEU A 56 15.42 6.15 -7.98
C LEU A 56 15.60 6.13 -9.51
N PRO A 57 15.22 5.03 -10.17
CA PRO A 57 15.12 4.97 -11.63
C PRO A 57 14.23 6.09 -12.19
N LYS A 58 14.57 6.56 -13.39
CA LYS A 58 13.96 7.72 -14.05
C LYS A 58 12.45 7.54 -14.25
N GLU A 59 12.02 6.31 -14.46
CA GLU A 59 10.63 5.87 -14.62
C GLU A 59 9.74 6.20 -13.40
N TYR A 60 10.34 6.54 -12.26
CA TYR A 60 9.63 6.93 -11.04
C TYR A 60 9.65 8.42 -10.74
N ILE A 61 10.45 9.24 -11.45
CA ILE A 61 10.77 10.61 -11.05
C ILE A 61 10.80 11.67 -12.16
N GLU A 62 10.89 11.30 -13.45
CA GLU A 62 11.01 12.28 -14.56
C GLU A 62 9.66 12.59 -15.23
N GLU A 63 9.45 13.84 -15.66
CA GLU A 63 8.36 14.24 -16.57
C GLU A 63 8.53 13.50 -17.91
N GLY A 64 7.59 12.60 -18.24
CA GLY A 64 7.72 11.59 -19.32
C GLY A 64 7.79 10.15 -18.81
N GLY A 65 8.00 9.96 -17.50
CA GLY A 65 7.81 8.71 -16.76
C GLY A 65 6.37 8.48 -16.30
N GLU A 66 5.41 9.22 -16.86
CA GLU A 66 3.95 9.04 -16.71
C GLU A 66 3.50 7.71 -17.32
N ASN A 67 3.99 6.61 -16.77
CA ASN A 67 3.67 5.29 -17.25
C ASN A 67 2.41 4.80 -16.54
N LEU A 68 1.27 5.28 -17.01
CA LEU A 68 -0.05 4.85 -16.55
C LEU A 68 -0.23 3.32 -16.70
N ASN A 69 0.46 2.69 -17.65
CA ASN A 69 0.42 1.24 -17.80
C ASN A 69 1.09 0.52 -16.62
N LEU A 70 2.23 1.03 -16.12
CA LEU A 70 2.87 0.48 -14.92
C LEU A 70 1.99 0.69 -13.69
N VAL A 71 1.35 1.86 -13.54
CA VAL A 71 0.41 2.10 -12.44
C VAL A 71 -0.76 1.12 -12.51
N ALA A 72 -1.41 1.01 -13.68
CA ALA A 72 -2.54 0.12 -13.90
C ALA A 72 -2.18 -1.35 -13.66
N ALA A 73 -1.02 -1.79 -14.15
CA ALA A 73 -0.51 -3.13 -13.91
C ALA A 73 -0.23 -3.38 -12.42
N GLY A 74 0.29 -2.39 -11.70
CA GLY A 74 0.57 -2.47 -10.27
C GLY A 74 -0.66 -2.44 -9.37
N CYS A 75 -1.79 -1.91 -9.85
CA CYS A 75 -3.05 -1.90 -9.11
C CYS A 75 -3.52 -3.30 -8.71
N CYS A 76 -3.08 -4.37 -9.38
CA CYS A 76 -3.40 -5.74 -8.95
C CYS A 76 -2.93 -6.03 -7.52
N ASN A 77 -1.77 -5.49 -7.11
CA ASN A 77 -1.26 -5.63 -5.75
C ASN A 77 -2.16 -4.88 -4.75
N LEU A 78 -2.47 -3.62 -5.02
CA LEU A 78 -3.35 -2.82 -4.14
C LEU A 78 -4.75 -3.44 -4.04
N GLN A 79 -5.30 -3.92 -5.16
CA GLN A 79 -6.58 -4.63 -5.19
C GLN A 79 -6.55 -5.86 -4.29
N LYS A 80 -5.46 -6.64 -4.32
CA LYS A 80 -5.32 -7.81 -3.44
C LYS A 80 -5.24 -7.43 -1.97
N GLN A 81 -4.51 -6.36 -1.63
CA GLN A 81 -4.41 -5.83 -0.27
C GLN A 81 -5.77 -5.33 0.25
N ILE A 82 -6.57 -4.66 -0.60
CA ILE A 82 -7.95 -4.27 -0.28
C ILE A 82 -8.82 -5.49 -0.02
N GLN A 83 -8.76 -6.52 -0.87
CA GLN A 83 -9.52 -7.76 -0.69
C GLN A 83 -9.20 -8.42 0.65
N ILE A 84 -7.90 -8.50 1.01
CA ILE A 84 -7.46 -9.04 2.30
C ILE A 84 -8.06 -8.23 3.45
N ALA A 85 -7.97 -6.90 3.38
CA ALA A 85 -8.48 -6.03 4.43
C ALA A 85 -10.01 -6.17 4.62
N GLN A 86 -10.75 -6.33 3.52
CA GLN A 86 -12.21 -6.50 3.54
C GLN A 86 -12.66 -7.81 4.21
N LEU A 87 -11.82 -8.86 4.26
CA LEU A 87 -12.15 -10.11 4.95
C LEU A 87 -12.41 -9.91 6.45
N PHE A 88 -11.91 -8.83 7.04
CA PHE A 88 -12.08 -8.52 8.46
C PHE A 88 -13.35 -7.70 8.76
N GLY A 89 -14.19 -7.43 7.76
CA GLY A 89 -15.54 -6.87 7.95
C GLY A 89 -15.57 -5.41 8.38
N VAL A 90 -14.51 -4.64 8.10
CA VAL A 90 -14.41 -3.22 8.43
C VAL A 90 -14.30 -2.35 7.16
N PRO A 91 -14.76 -1.09 7.20
CA PRO A 91 -14.53 -0.14 6.11
C PRO A 91 -13.04 0.03 5.80
N VAL A 92 -12.70 -0.01 4.51
CA VAL A 92 -11.33 0.15 4.01
C VAL A 92 -11.27 1.43 3.19
N VAL A 93 -10.32 2.31 3.52
CA VAL A 93 -10.02 3.54 2.80
C VAL A 93 -8.59 3.45 2.26
N VAL A 94 -8.39 3.78 1.00
CA VAL A 94 -7.05 3.91 0.42
C VAL A 94 -6.58 5.35 0.59
N ALA A 95 -5.41 5.53 1.18
CA ALA A 95 -4.73 6.81 1.24
C ALA A 95 -3.56 6.79 0.24
N VAL A 96 -3.68 7.59 -0.83
CA VAL A 96 -2.58 7.76 -1.78
C VAL A 96 -1.68 8.87 -1.25
N ASN A 97 -0.46 8.52 -0.83
CA ASN A 97 0.53 9.48 -0.40
C ASN A 97 1.21 10.10 -1.62
N VAL A 98 0.95 11.38 -1.83
CA VAL A 98 1.37 12.15 -3.01
C VAL A 98 2.77 12.74 -2.79
N PHE A 99 3.63 12.61 -3.79
CA PHE A 99 4.94 13.25 -3.86
C PHE A 99 5.02 14.29 -4.97
N SER A 100 5.99 15.20 -4.89
CA SER A 100 6.18 16.28 -5.87
C SER A 100 6.46 15.83 -7.30
N VAL A 101 6.86 14.57 -7.48
CA VAL A 101 7.18 13.93 -8.78
C VAL A 101 6.12 12.90 -9.18
N ASP A 102 5.00 12.83 -8.44
CA ASP A 102 3.91 11.95 -8.83
C ASP A 102 3.22 12.54 -10.07
N VAL A 103 3.54 11.93 -11.20
CA VAL A 103 3.00 12.16 -12.53
C VAL A 103 2.55 10.83 -13.13
#